data_AF-A0AAJ1TCB8-F1
#
_entry.id   AF-A0AAJ1TCB8-F1
#
_cell.length_a   1.000
_cell.length_b   1.000
_cell.length_c   1.000
_cell.angle_alpha   90.00
_cell.angle_beta   90.00
_cell.angle_gamma   90.00
#
_symmetry.space_group_name_H-M   'P 1'
#
loop_
_entity.id
_entity.type
_entity.pdbx_description
1 polymer ?
#
loop_
_entity_poly.entity_id
_entity_poly.type
_entity_poly.pdbx_seq_one_letter_code
_entity_poly.pdbx_strand_id
1 'polypeptide(L)' 'MFQGILFVLHTSIAWEHLPQELGFGSGMTCWRRLAEWTEARVRPRLHKILLAELRSANALDFSRAAVDGSHIRA' A
#
# COMPACT_ATOMS: atom_id res chain seq x y z
N MET A 1 5.75 -12.78 1.49
CA MET A 1 4.91 -12.15 0.45
C MET A 1 4.13 -10.93 0.95
N PHE A 2 3.02 -11.06 1.71
CA PHE A 2 2.25 -9.89 2.16
C PHE A 2 3.07 -8.93 3.06
N GLN A 3 3.87 -9.48 3.97
CA GLN A 3 4.82 -8.71 4.79
C GLN A 3 5.82 -7.90 3.94
N GLY A 4 6.28 -8.43 2.81
CA GLY A 4 7.15 -7.71 1.88
C GLY A 4 6.45 -6.55 1.17
N ILE A 5 5.18 -6.74 0.77
CA ILE A 5 4.35 -5.66 0.22
C ILE A 5 4.20 -4.54 1.26
N LEU A 6 3.82 -4.88 2.50
CA LEU A 6 3.67 -3.89 3.56
C LEU A 6 4.97 -3.15 3.87
N PHE A 7 6.10 -3.87 3.91
CA PHE A 7 7.40 -3.27 4.18
C PHE A 7 7.78 -2.25 3.11
N VAL A 8 7.67 -2.60 1.83
CA VAL A 8 7.96 -1.67 0.72
C VAL A 8 7.02 -0.46 0.75
N LEU A 9 5.71 -0.68 0.96
CA LEU A 9 4.74 0.42 1.05
C LEU A 9 4.98 1.35 2.24
N HIS A 10 5.44 0.81 3.38
CA HIS A 10 5.73 1.59 4.57
C HIS A 10 7.03 2.39 4.45
N THR A 11 8.07 1.78 3.89
CA THR A 11 9.42 2.38 3.78
C THR A 11 9.62 3.18 2.50
N SER A 12 8.74 3.03 1.50
CA SER A 12 8.84 3.65 0.17
C SER A 12 10.13 3.32 -0.58
N ILE A 13 10.79 2.19 -0.26
CA ILE A 13 11.96 1.72 -1.01
C ILE A 13 11.56 1.18 -2.39
N ALA A 14 12.53 1.09 -3.31
CA ALA A 14 12.35 0.37 -4.56
C ALA A 14 12.13 -1.13 -4.30
N TRP A 15 11.32 -1.79 -5.14
CA TRP A 15 11.03 -3.23 -5.00
C TRP A 15 12.30 -4.09 -5.10
N GLU A 16 13.24 -3.68 -5.95
CA GLU A 16 14.55 -4.31 -6.15
C GLU A 16 15.43 -4.24 -4.91
N HIS A 17 15.17 -3.29 -4.01
CA HIS A 17 15.93 -3.07 -2.78
C HIS A 17 15.33 -3.77 -1.55
N LEU A 18 14.29 -4.59 -1.72
CA LEU A 18 13.73 -5.36 -0.61
C LEU A 18 14.81 -6.30 -0.03
N PRO A 19 15.21 -6.14 1.25
CA PRO A 19 16.26 -6.96 1.84
C PRO A 19 15.85 -8.43 1.88
N GLN A 20 16.71 -9.32 1.35
CA GLN A 20 16.41 -10.75 1.28
C GLN A 20 16.54 -11.43 2.65
N GLU A 21 17.32 -10.84 3.56
CA GLU A 21 17.58 -11.33 4.91
C GLU A 21 16.31 -11.32 5.77
N LEU A 22 15.30 -10.52 5.41
CA LEU A 22 14.00 -10.47 6.09
C LEU A 22 13.09 -11.67 5.78
N GLY A 23 13.47 -12.53 4.84
CA GLY A 23 12.70 -13.73 4.47
C GLY A 23 11.34 -13.43 3.82
N PHE A 24 11.12 -12.20 3.33
CA PHE A 24 9.85 -11.81 2.72
C PHE A 24 9.66 -12.33 1.27
N GLY A 25 10.73 -12.84 0.67
CA GLY A 25 10.83 -13.23 -0.73
C GLY A 25 11.31 -12.08 -1.61
N SER A 26 11.30 -12.28 -2.94
CA SER A 26 11.68 -11.24 -3.90
C SER A 26 10.67 -10.09 -3.92
N GLY A 27 11.17 -8.86 -3.99
CA GLY A 27 10.34 -7.67 -4.20
C GLY A 27 9.53 -7.73 -5.48
N MET A 28 10.05 -8.34 -6.56
CA MET A 28 9.31 -8.52 -7.82
C MET A 28 8.10 -9.45 -7.67
N THR A 29 8.23 -10.50 -6.85
CA THR A 29 7.09 -11.38 -6.50
C THR A 29 6.04 -10.62 -5.70
N CYS A 30 6.47 -9.74 -4.79
CA CYS A 30 5.57 -8.88 -4.02
C CYS A 30 4.86 -7.86 -4.93
N TRP A 31 5.59 -7.23 -5.85
CA TRP A 31 5.02 -6.29 -6.83
C TRP A 31 4.00 -6.96 -7.74
N ARG A 32 4.33 -8.12 -8.33
CA ARG A 32 3.38 -8.86 -9.19
C ARG A 32 2.10 -9.21 -8.45
N ARG A 33 2.22 -9.61 -7.18
CA ARG A 33 1.06 -9.89 -6.32
C ARG A 33 0.21 -8.64 -6.07
N LEU A 34 0.85 -7.50 -5.82
CA LEU A 34 0.15 -6.23 -5.65
C LEU A 34 -0.55 -5.80 -6.94
N ALA A 35 0.06 -6.06 -8.11
CA ALA A 35 -0.56 -5.83 -9.42
C ALA A 35 -1.82 -6.70 -9.61
N GLU A 36 -1.75 -8.01 -9.31
CA GLU A 36 -2.92 -8.91 -9.35
C GLU A 36 -4.07 -8.41 -8.46
N TRP A 37 -3.77 -7.90 -7.26
CA TRP A 37 -4.77 -7.33 -6.37
C TRP A 37 -5.41 -6.04 -6.92
N THR A 38 -4.62 -5.27 -7.65
CA THR A 38 -5.08 -4.06 -8.32
C THR A 38 -6.02 -4.41 -9.47
N GLU A 39 -5.66 -5.40 -10.29
CA GLU A 39 -6.50 -5.93 -11.37
C GLU A 39 -7.79 -6.56 -10.85
N ALA A 40 -7.71 -7.32 -9.75
CA ALA A 40 -8.87 -7.90 -9.07
C ALA A 40 -9.72 -6.85 -8.33
N ARG A 41 -9.38 -5.55 -8.43
CA ARG A 41 -10.08 -4.43 -7.79
C ARG A 41 -10.31 -4.67 -6.29
N VAL A 42 -9.33 -5.26 -5.62
CA VAL A 42 -9.39 -5.52 -4.16
C VAL A 42 -9.20 -4.21 -3.38
N ARG A 43 -8.39 -3.28 -3.94
CA ARG A 43 -8.01 -2.03 -3.29
C ARG A 43 -9.18 -1.15 -2.83
N PRO A 44 -10.24 -0.88 -3.64
CA PRO A 44 -11.36 -0.07 -3.19
C PRO A 44 -12.14 -0.68 -2.02
N ARG A 45 -12.31 -2.02 -2.01
CA ARG A 45 -13.04 -2.71 -0.93
C ARG A 45 -12.22 -2.71 0.36
N LEU A 46 -10.93 -3.03 0.27
CA LEU A 46 -10.02 -3.02 1.41
C LEU A 46 -9.89 -1.61 2.01
N HIS A 47 -9.74 -0.59 1.16
CA HIS A 47 -9.64 0.80 1.60
C HIS A 47 -10.89 1.25 2.36
N LYS A 48 -12.10 0.90 1.88
CA LYS A 48 -13.35 1.22 2.58
C LYS A 48 -13.42 0.59 3.98
N ILE A 49 -13.04 -0.68 4.11
CA ILE A 49 -13.03 -1.39 5.40
C ILE A 49 -12.04 -0.73 6.35
N LEU A 50 -10.78 -0.55 5.93
CA LEU A 50 -9.76 0.09 6.76
C LEU A 50 -10.15 1.51 7.17
N LEU A 51 -10.72 2.29 6.25
CA LEU A 51 -11.19 3.64 6.56
C LEU A 51 -12.33 3.62 7.58
N ALA A 52 -13.26 2.66 7.49
CA ALA A 52 -14.34 2.52 8.46
C ALA A 52 -13.80 2.15 9.86
N GLU A 53 -12.88 1.20 9.95
CA GLU A 53 -12.24 0.79 11.21
C GLU A 53 -11.40 1.93 11.82
N LEU A 54 -10.63 2.66 11.02
CA LEU A 54 -9.84 3.78 11.53
C LEU A 54 -10.72 4.96 11.98
N ARG A 55 -11.87 5.18 11.33
CA ARG A 55 -12.87 6.15 11.77
C ARG A 55 -13.51 5.73 13.08
N SER A 56 -13.90 4.46 13.23
CA SER A 56 -14.51 3.97 14.47
C SER A 56 -13.54 4.02 15.65
N ALA A 57 -12.26 3.76 15.40
CA ALA A 57 -11.19 3.83 16.39
C ALA A 57 -10.68 5.27 16.68
N ASN A 58 -11.19 6.30 15.99
CA ASN A 58 -10.67 7.68 16.04
C ASN A 58 -9.14 7.76 15.83
N ALA A 59 -8.60 6.88 14.99
CA ALA A 59 -7.17 6.71 14.76
C ALA A 59 -6.68 7.45 13.49
N LEU A 60 -7.53 8.26 12.88
CA LEU A 60 -7.17 9.11 11.76
C LEU A 60 -6.62 10.43 12.29
N ASP A 61 -5.34 10.69 12.01
CA ASP A 61 -4.73 11.99 12.26
C ASP A 61 -5.15 12.98 11.16
N PHE A 62 -6.07 13.88 11.50
CA PHE A 62 -6.53 14.95 10.60
C PHE A 62 -5.67 16.21 10.64
N SER A 63 -4.62 16.27 11.48
CA SER A 63 -3.70 17.41 11.51
C SER A 63 -2.82 17.48 10.25
N ARG A 64 -2.70 16.37 9.52
CA ARG A 64 -2.00 16.27 8.25
C ARG A 64 -2.97 15.91 7.13
N ALA A 65 -3.05 16.77 6.12
CA ALA A 65 -3.71 16.47 4.86
C ALA A 65 -2.66 16.33 3.74
N ALA A 66 -2.68 15.22 3.02
CA ALA A 66 -1.92 15.07 1.78
C ALA A 66 -2.88 15.30 0.60
N VAL A 67 -2.66 16.37 -0.15
CA VAL A 67 -3.40 16.64 -1.39
C VAL A 67 -2.66 15.94 -2.53
N ASP A 68 -3.30 14.98 -3.18
CA ASP A 68 -2.74 14.37 -4.39
C ASP A 68 -2.88 15.37 -5.56
N GLY A 69 -1.74 15.79 -6.10
CA GLY A 69 -1.62 16.77 -7.19
C GLY A 69 -1.76 16.14 -8.58
N SER A 70 -2.68 15.19 -8.77
CA SER A 70 -2.96 14.61 -10.08
C SER A 70 -3.75 15.59 -10.94
N HIS A 71 -3.06 16.60 -11.49
CA HIS A 71 -3.58 17.47 -12.55
C HIS A 71 -3.84 16.63 -13.81
N ILE A 72 -5.10 16.42 -14.15
CA ILE A 72 -5.50 15.95 -15.48
C ILE A 72 -5.35 17.15 -16.44
N ARG A 73 -4.48 17.04 -17.46
CA ARG A 73 -4.48 17.98 -18.58
C ARG A 73 -5.73 17.76 -19.42
N ALA A 74 -6.51 18.82 -19.62
CA ALA A 74 -7.60 18.90 -20.59
C ALA A 74 -7.07 18.93 -22.03
#